data_AF-A0A7Y5GS21-F1
#
_entry.id   AF-A0A7Y5GS21-F1
#
_cell.length_a   1.000
_cell.length_b   1.000
_cell.length_c   1.000
_cell.angle_alpha   90.00
_cell.angle_beta   90.00
_cell.angle_gamma   90.00
#
_symmetry.space_group_name_H-M   'P 1'
#
loop_
_entity.id
_entity.type
_entity.pdbx_description
1 polymer ?
#
loop_
_entity_poly.entity_id
_entity_poly.type
_entity_poly.pdbx_seq_one_letter_code
_entity_poly.pdbx_strand_id
1 'polypeptide(L)'
;MHELNQDSPTLRNILNAALPTLMALDKKDLRTPFLNRVRVADLTAELVDSAEIVKDRIVALFSVDHGAHIAAALDRLPSCSKAYYLAEIDAEAHWVPEVLARKQQLSEILTERDQTLVAWIKPAIRKNAEAKARLAEITPGIGVRDEAEDVLRLVQLYRDQKISSPEITDAFLDESETLATEQLTLLSHQDVDQSGSPADIRRRAFTEWFNNYNLVADAARYAAKIHPALDIQFSGAYAERNKPSTTASSLEQNQ
;
A
#
# COMPACT_ATOMS: atom_id res chain seq x y z
N MET A 1 2.77 6.38 20.50
CA MET A 1 1.43 6.56 19.93
C MET A 1 0.43 6.55 21.08
N HIS A 2 -0.22 7.68 21.36
CA HIS A 2 -1.34 7.71 22.32
C HIS A 2 -2.53 6.97 21.70
N GLU A 3 -3.15 6.07 22.46
CA GLU A 3 -4.47 5.50 22.12
C GLU A 3 -5.44 6.65 21.89
N LEU A 4 -5.77 6.91 20.62
CA LEU A 4 -6.81 7.84 20.25
C LEU A 4 -8.12 7.27 20.77
N ASN A 5 -8.69 7.93 21.79
CA ASN A 5 -10.01 7.61 22.30
C ASN A 5 -11.02 7.71 21.13
N GLN A 6 -11.55 6.56 20.70
CA GLN A 6 -12.32 6.39 19.46
C GLN A 6 -13.60 7.24 19.45
N ASP A 7 -14.04 7.72 20.61
CA ASP A 7 -15.21 8.58 20.81
C ASP A 7 -14.88 10.07 20.94
N SER A 8 -13.67 10.52 20.61
CA SER A 8 -13.41 11.96 20.58
C SER A 8 -14.31 12.65 19.53
N PRO A 9 -15.20 13.58 19.91
CA PRO A 9 -16.07 14.30 18.98
C PRO A 9 -15.29 14.98 17.85
N THR A 10 -14.05 15.37 18.12
CA THR A 10 -13.11 15.96 17.17
C THR A 10 -12.76 15.02 16.01
N LEU A 11 -12.69 13.71 16.24
CA LEU A 11 -12.33 12.73 15.22
C LEU A 11 -13.50 12.47 14.26
N ARG A 12 -14.72 12.23 14.77
CA ARG A 12 -15.90 12.09 13.90
C ARG A 12 -16.15 13.33 13.05
N ASN A 13 -15.85 14.53 13.57
CA ASN A 13 -15.98 15.78 12.82
C ASN A 13 -15.05 15.82 11.58
N ILE A 14 -13.86 15.22 11.64
CA ILE A 14 -12.93 15.16 10.49
C ILE A 14 -13.51 14.30 9.37
N LEU A 15 -14.00 13.10 9.69
CA LEU A 15 -14.60 12.22 8.69
C LEU A 15 -15.88 12.86 8.10
N ASN A 16 -16.75 13.41 8.96
CA ASN A 16 -17.96 14.10 8.52
C ASN A 16 -17.68 15.28 7.59
N ALA A 17 -16.61 16.05 7.87
CA ALA A 17 -16.18 17.15 7.00
C ALA A 17 -15.65 16.64 5.64
N ALA A 18 -15.04 15.45 5.61
CA ALA A 18 -14.54 14.85 4.38
C ALA A 18 -15.63 14.18 3.53
N LEU A 19 -16.74 13.73 4.14
CA LEU A 19 -17.80 12.96 3.47
C LEU A 19 -18.29 13.56 2.14
N PRO A 20 -18.59 14.88 2.02
CA PRO A 20 -19.05 15.44 0.75
C PRO A 20 -18.05 15.21 -0.40
N THR A 21 -16.75 15.37 -0.14
CA THR A 21 -15.68 15.13 -1.10
C THR A 21 -15.57 13.64 -1.42
N LEU A 22 -15.59 12.78 -0.40
CA LEU A 22 -15.48 11.33 -0.58
C LEU A 22 -16.64 10.76 -1.40
N MET A 23 -17.86 11.25 -1.16
CA MET A 23 -19.06 10.81 -1.88
C MET A 23 -19.13 11.34 -3.31
N ALA A 24 -18.35 12.37 -3.66
CA ALA A 24 -18.23 12.88 -5.02
C ALA A 24 -17.35 12.00 -5.93
N LEU A 25 -16.54 11.10 -5.37
CA LEU A 25 -15.74 10.15 -6.16
C LEU A 25 -16.65 9.16 -6.91
N ASP A 26 -16.33 8.87 -8.16
CA ASP A 26 -17.06 7.87 -8.93
C ASP A 26 -16.73 6.46 -8.41
N LYS A 27 -17.75 5.60 -8.29
CA LYS A 27 -17.61 4.23 -7.81
C LYS A 27 -16.62 3.42 -8.67
N LYS A 28 -16.57 3.69 -9.98
CA LYS A 28 -15.67 2.97 -10.91
C LYS A 28 -14.19 3.27 -10.70
N ASP A 29 -13.88 4.40 -10.06
CA ASP A 29 -12.51 4.85 -9.83
C ASP A 29 -12.00 4.44 -8.43
N LEU A 30 -12.85 3.78 -7.63
CA LEU A 30 -12.51 3.39 -6.25
C LEU A 30 -11.52 2.24 -6.21
N ARG A 31 -10.41 2.49 -5.52
CA ARG A 31 -9.36 1.52 -5.27
C ARG A 31 -9.69 0.68 -4.04
N THR A 32 -9.30 -0.59 -4.10
CA THR A 32 -9.28 -1.46 -2.92
C THR A 32 -8.15 -1.01 -1.99
N PRO A 33 -8.38 -0.83 -0.69
CA PRO A 33 -7.33 -0.52 0.26
C PRO A 33 -6.39 -1.72 0.45
N PHE A 34 -5.11 -1.53 0.11
CA PHE A 34 -4.06 -2.54 0.34
C PHE A 34 -3.22 -2.23 1.58
N LEU A 35 -3.17 -0.95 1.98
CA LEU A 35 -2.43 -0.49 3.14
C LEU A 35 -3.36 -0.32 4.34
N ASN A 36 -2.86 -0.64 5.54
CA ASN A 36 -3.56 -0.30 6.77
C ASN A 36 -3.39 1.20 7.11
N ARG A 37 -4.20 1.69 8.05
CA ARG A 37 -4.15 3.08 8.52
C ARG A 37 -2.80 3.52 9.08
N VAL A 38 -2.04 2.60 9.70
CA VAL A 38 -0.72 2.92 10.28
C VAL A 38 0.27 3.24 9.17
N ARG A 39 0.36 2.37 8.15
CA ARG A 39 1.26 2.58 7.02
C ARG A 39 0.88 3.82 6.21
N VAL A 40 -0.41 4.07 6.01
CA VAL A 40 -0.87 5.31 5.36
C VAL A 40 -0.40 6.55 6.13
N ALA A 41 -0.46 6.52 7.46
CA ALA A 41 0.04 7.62 8.30
C ALA A 41 1.57 7.79 8.17
N ASP A 42 2.33 6.70 8.22
CA ASP A 42 3.80 6.72 8.11
C ASP A 42 4.25 7.27 6.74
N LEU A 43 3.67 6.76 5.65
CA LEU A 43 3.96 7.24 4.30
C LEU A 43 3.63 8.73 4.14
N THR A 44 2.52 9.17 4.72
CA THR A 44 2.11 10.57 4.67
C THR A 44 3.11 11.46 5.40
N ALA A 45 3.58 11.05 6.58
CA ALA A 45 4.61 11.78 7.32
C ALA A 45 5.92 11.86 6.53
N GLU A 46 6.41 10.72 6.01
CA GLU A 46 7.63 10.64 5.20
C GLU A 46 7.55 11.57 3.98
N LEU A 47 6.43 11.53 3.25
CA LEU A 47 6.25 12.36 2.05
C LEU A 47 6.14 13.84 2.40
N VAL A 48 5.40 14.22 3.44
CA VAL A 48 5.26 15.63 3.85
C VAL A 48 6.62 16.20 4.26
N ASP A 49 7.37 15.50 5.11
CA ASP A 49 8.69 15.95 5.56
C ASP A 49 9.66 16.09 4.38
N SER A 50 9.66 15.12 3.46
CA SER A 50 10.53 15.12 2.29
C SER A 50 10.13 16.15 1.23
N ALA A 51 8.82 16.33 1.01
CA ALA A 51 8.27 17.26 0.02
C ALA A 51 8.43 18.72 0.46
N GLU A 52 8.44 19.00 1.76
CA GLU A 52 8.67 20.36 2.27
C GLU A 52 10.02 20.93 1.82
N ILE A 53 11.06 20.08 1.74
CA ILE A 53 12.40 20.46 1.26
C ILE A 53 12.38 20.93 -0.21
N VAL A 54 11.44 20.40 -1.00
CA VAL A 54 11.33 20.66 -2.45
C VAL A 54 10.07 21.45 -2.82
N LYS A 55 9.26 21.91 -1.86
CA LYS A 55 7.93 22.49 -2.10
C LYS A 55 7.95 23.67 -3.07
N ASP A 56 8.80 24.66 -2.82
CA ASP A 56 8.93 25.84 -3.69
C ASP A 56 9.39 25.47 -5.10
N ARG A 57 10.22 24.42 -5.21
CA ARG A 57 10.72 23.92 -6.50
C ARG A 57 9.64 23.18 -7.26
N ILE A 58 8.84 22.35 -6.58
CA ILE A 58 7.69 21.69 -7.17
C ILE A 58 6.80 22.75 -7.83
N VAL A 59 6.41 23.79 -7.11
CA VAL A 59 5.52 24.83 -7.66
C VAL A 59 6.17 25.56 -8.85
N ALA A 60 7.47 25.87 -8.78
CA ALA A 60 8.18 26.58 -9.84
C ALA A 60 8.42 25.74 -11.12
N LEU A 61 8.43 24.41 -11.02
CA LEU A 61 8.68 23.51 -12.15
C LEU A 61 7.45 23.30 -13.04
N PHE A 62 6.25 23.60 -12.54
CA PHE A 62 5.00 23.39 -13.25
C PHE A 62 4.32 24.71 -13.61
N SER A 63 3.34 24.67 -14.51
CA SER A 63 2.47 25.83 -14.76
C SER A 63 1.80 26.29 -13.46
N VAL A 64 1.52 27.59 -13.31
CA VAL A 64 0.91 28.18 -12.10
C VAL A 64 -0.28 27.35 -11.58
N ASP A 65 -1.22 26.99 -12.45
CA ASP A 65 -2.42 26.23 -12.07
C ASP A 65 -2.07 24.82 -11.56
N HIS A 66 -1.17 24.12 -12.25
CA HIS A 66 -0.75 22.76 -11.87
C HIS A 66 0.10 22.75 -10.60
N GLY A 67 1.01 23.73 -10.44
CA GLY A 67 1.80 23.91 -9.22
C GLY A 67 0.90 24.20 -8.01
N ALA A 68 -0.10 25.07 -8.17
CA ALA A 68 -1.11 25.33 -7.14
C ALA A 68 -1.93 24.08 -6.79
N HIS A 69 -2.28 23.25 -7.78
CA HIS A 69 -2.98 21.99 -7.56
C HIS A 69 -2.13 21.00 -6.73
N ILE A 70 -0.84 20.84 -7.05
CA ILE A 70 0.08 19.97 -6.28
C ILE A 70 0.27 20.50 -4.86
N ALA A 71 0.46 21.81 -4.68
CA ALA A 71 0.59 22.41 -3.35
C ALA A 71 -0.67 22.16 -2.50
N ALA A 72 -1.85 22.34 -3.09
CA ALA A 72 -3.11 22.04 -2.42
C ALA A 72 -3.24 20.54 -2.06
N ALA A 73 -2.75 19.64 -2.91
CA ALA A 73 -2.73 18.20 -2.61
C ALA A 73 -1.78 17.87 -1.44
N LEU A 74 -0.59 18.49 -1.41
CA LEU A 74 0.38 18.34 -0.31
C LEU A 74 -0.22 18.82 1.03
N ASP A 75 -0.88 19.99 1.04
CA ASP A 75 -1.48 20.53 2.25
C ASP A 75 -2.70 19.68 2.73
N ARG A 76 -3.37 18.99 1.80
CA ARG A 76 -4.52 18.10 2.12
C ARG A 76 -4.12 16.72 2.62
N LEU A 77 -2.94 16.23 2.27
CA LEU A 77 -2.50 14.86 2.56
C LEU A 77 -2.69 14.43 4.03
N PRO A 78 -2.30 15.23 5.04
CA PRO A 78 -2.52 14.88 6.44
C PRO A 78 -4.00 14.68 6.80
N SER A 79 -4.89 15.48 6.22
CA SER A 79 -6.34 15.37 6.44
C SER A 79 -6.92 14.13 5.73
N CYS A 80 -6.46 13.84 4.51
CA CYS A 80 -6.85 12.62 3.79
C CYS A 80 -6.41 11.35 4.52
N SER A 81 -5.18 11.31 5.04
CA SER A 81 -4.67 10.19 5.85
C SER A 81 -5.51 9.99 7.13
N LYS A 82 -5.86 11.07 7.84
CA LYS A 82 -6.75 11.01 9.01
C LYS A 82 -8.16 10.53 8.65
N ALA A 83 -8.73 10.99 7.53
CA ALA A 83 -10.03 10.53 7.06
C ALA A 83 -10.01 9.03 6.77
N TYR A 84 -8.95 8.52 6.12
CA TYR A 84 -8.77 7.08 5.91
C TYR A 84 -8.62 6.30 7.22
N TYR A 85 -7.80 6.80 8.15
CA TYR A 85 -7.61 6.20 9.47
C TYR A 85 -8.95 5.99 10.18
N LEU A 86 -9.80 7.01 10.17
CA LEU A 86 -11.11 6.97 10.82
C LEU A 86 -12.11 6.09 10.07
N ALA A 87 -12.11 6.15 8.75
CA ALA A 87 -12.97 5.28 7.94
C ALA A 87 -12.59 3.80 8.09
N GLU A 88 -11.32 3.48 8.28
CA GLU A 88 -10.89 2.10 8.59
C GLU A 88 -11.36 1.66 9.98
N ILE A 89 -11.24 2.51 11.01
CA ILE A 89 -11.78 2.20 12.35
C ILE A 89 -13.29 2.00 12.30
N ASP A 90 -14.03 2.89 11.63
CA ASP A 90 -15.48 2.77 11.50
C ASP A 90 -15.86 1.48 10.76
N ALA A 91 -15.16 1.15 9.67
CA ALA A 91 -15.35 -0.12 8.98
C ALA A 91 -15.04 -1.33 9.89
N GLU A 92 -13.96 -1.29 10.69
CA GLU A 92 -13.61 -2.34 11.65
C GLU A 92 -14.61 -2.48 12.80
N ALA A 93 -15.23 -1.40 13.27
CA ALA A 93 -16.23 -1.42 14.33
C ALA A 93 -17.49 -2.22 13.97
N HIS A 94 -17.75 -2.40 12.68
CA HIS A 94 -18.86 -3.21 12.16
C HIS A 94 -18.49 -4.69 12.00
N TRP A 95 -17.26 -5.08 12.32
CA TRP A 95 -16.86 -6.48 12.30
C TRP A 95 -17.39 -7.19 13.54
N VAL A 96 -17.75 -8.45 13.35
CA VAL A 96 -17.96 -9.38 14.45
C VAL A 96 -16.61 -9.52 15.21
N PRO A 97 -16.55 -9.36 16.55
CA PRO A 97 -15.30 -9.35 17.30
C PRO A 97 -14.38 -10.54 17.03
N GLU A 98 -14.96 -11.73 16.82
CA GLU A 98 -14.25 -12.96 16.47
C GLU A 98 -13.50 -12.83 15.13
N VAL A 99 -14.09 -12.15 14.15
CA VAL A 99 -13.50 -11.93 12.82
C VAL A 99 -12.36 -10.92 12.91
N LEU A 100 -12.52 -9.87 13.74
CA LEU A 100 -11.46 -8.89 13.98
C LEU A 100 -10.25 -9.53 14.67
N ALA A 101 -10.50 -10.32 15.72
CA ALA A 101 -9.46 -11.06 16.43
C ALA A 101 -8.72 -12.03 15.50
N ARG A 102 -9.46 -12.75 14.64
CA ARG A 102 -8.86 -13.66 13.66
C ARG A 102 -8.01 -12.93 12.63
N LYS A 103 -8.46 -11.78 12.11
CA LYS A 103 -7.69 -10.94 11.18
C LYS A 103 -6.38 -10.46 11.80
N GLN A 104 -6.41 -10.03 13.07
CA GLN A 104 -5.22 -9.57 13.76
C GLN A 104 -4.22 -10.73 13.96
N GLN A 105 -4.71 -11.88 14.43
CA GLN A 105 -3.90 -13.09 14.57
C GLN A 105 -3.27 -13.51 13.22
N LEU A 106 -4.04 -13.48 12.13
CA LEU A 106 -3.54 -13.83 10.79
C LEU A 106 -2.47 -12.84 10.31
N SER A 107 -2.61 -11.53 10.57
CA SER A 107 -1.60 -10.54 10.20
C SER A 107 -0.26 -10.79 10.91
N GLU A 108 -0.29 -11.07 12.21
CA GLU A 108 0.91 -11.40 12.99
C GLU A 108 1.58 -12.68 12.44
N ILE A 109 0.80 -13.74 12.20
CA ILE A 109 1.34 -14.99 11.65
C ILE A 109 1.93 -14.76 10.26
N LEU A 110 1.23 -14.07 9.37
CA LEU A 110 1.68 -13.85 8.00
C LEU A 110 2.92 -12.96 7.93
N THR A 111 3.07 -12.00 8.85
CA THR A 111 4.30 -11.21 8.99
C THR A 111 5.49 -12.12 9.32
N GLU A 112 5.34 -13.03 10.28
CA GLU A 112 6.38 -14.01 10.62
C GLU A 112 6.67 -14.97 9.46
N ARG A 113 5.63 -15.41 8.73
CA ARG A 113 5.80 -16.28 7.54
C ARG A 113 6.56 -15.56 6.44
N ASP A 114 6.20 -14.33 6.09
CA ASP A 114 6.91 -13.52 5.09
C ASP A 114 8.40 -13.41 5.42
N GLN A 115 8.72 -12.96 6.64
CA GLN A 115 10.10 -12.80 7.10
C GLN A 115 10.89 -14.11 7.01
N THR A 116 10.29 -15.22 7.46
CA THR A 116 10.91 -16.55 7.42
C THR A 116 11.15 -17.01 5.99
N LEU A 117 10.13 -16.91 5.13
CA LEU A 117 10.21 -17.30 3.72
C LEU A 117 11.28 -16.49 2.98
N VAL A 118 11.33 -15.18 3.18
CA VAL A 118 12.33 -14.27 2.57
C VAL A 118 13.75 -14.59 3.04
N ALA A 119 13.94 -14.83 4.34
CA ALA A 119 15.26 -15.12 4.92
C ALA A 119 15.91 -16.36 4.28
N TRP A 120 15.09 -17.36 3.95
CA TRP A 120 15.53 -18.61 3.34
C TRP A 120 15.59 -18.55 1.79
N ILE A 121 14.69 -17.83 1.12
CA ILE A 121 14.74 -17.69 -0.35
C ILE A 121 16.01 -16.96 -0.78
N LYS A 122 16.31 -15.80 -0.18
CA LYS A 122 17.43 -14.92 -0.60
C LYS A 122 18.76 -15.68 -0.82
N PRO A 123 19.26 -16.49 0.12
CA PRO A 123 20.48 -17.25 -0.09
C PRO A 123 20.32 -18.39 -1.10
N ALA A 124 19.16 -19.05 -1.17
CA ALA A 124 18.90 -20.17 -2.07
C ALA A 124 18.93 -19.75 -3.55
N ILE A 125 18.37 -18.59 -3.87
CA ILE A 125 18.30 -18.08 -5.25
C ILE A 125 19.48 -17.19 -5.64
N ARG A 126 20.53 -17.10 -4.81
CA ARG A 126 21.63 -16.12 -5.00
C ARG A 126 22.35 -16.21 -6.35
N LYS A 127 22.24 -17.34 -7.07
CA LYS A 127 22.83 -17.54 -8.41
C LYS A 127 21.79 -17.49 -9.55
N ASN A 128 20.50 -17.42 -9.23
CA ASN A 128 19.43 -17.37 -10.22
C ASN A 128 18.94 -15.92 -10.41
N ALA A 129 19.31 -15.30 -11.54
CA ALA A 129 18.96 -13.91 -11.83
C ALA A 129 17.44 -13.70 -12.02
N GLU A 130 16.76 -14.65 -12.65
CA GLU A 130 15.30 -14.59 -12.88
C GLU A 130 14.54 -14.68 -11.55
N ALA A 131 14.88 -15.66 -10.71
CA ALA A 131 14.26 -15.79 -9.39
C ALA A 131 14.53 -14.57 -8.51
N LYS A 132 15.72 -13.93 -8.64
CA LYS A 132 16.02 -12.68 -7.94
C LYS A 132 15.15 -11.53 -8.41
N ALA A 133 14.92 -11.41 -9.72
CA ALA A 133 14.01 -10.40 -10.26
C ALA A 133 12.59 -10.63 -9.71
N ARG A 134 12.10 -11.87 -9.75
CA ARG A 134 10.81 -12.25 -9.15
C ARG A 134 10.74 -11.92 -7.65
N LEU A 135 11.79 -12.22 -6.88
CA LEU A 135 11.83 -11.87 -5.46
C LEU A 135 11.84 -10.36 -5.25
N ALA A 136 12.55 -9.59 -6.08
CA ALA A 136 12.55 -8.13 -5.97
C ALA A 136 11.17 -7.51 -6.25
N GLU A 137 10.37 -8.16 -7.11
CA GLU A 137 8.96 -7.80 -7.35
C GLU A 137 8.01 -8.21 -6.21
N ILE A 138 8.42 -9.16 -5.36
CA ILE A 138 7.78 -9.47 -4.08
C ILE A 138 8.41 -8.51 -3.06
N THR A 139 8.13 -7.23 -3.25
CA THR A 139 8.55 -6.22 -2.27
C THR A 139 7.82 -6.51 -0.98
N PRO A 140 8.47 -6.57 0.19
CA PRO A 140 7.74 -6.71 1.45
C PRO A 140 6.75 -5.55 1.58
N GLY A 141 5.49 -5.87 1.36
CA GLY A 141 4.39 -4.99 1.61
C GLY A 141 4.29 -4.64 3.08
N ILE A 142 3.92 -3.41 3.39
CA ILE A 142 3.66 -2.98 4.78
C ILE A 142 2.14 -2.87 5.02
N GLY A 143 1.36 -3.61 4.22
CA GLY A 143 -0.09 -3.63 4.25
C GLY A 143 -0.60 -5.04 4.47
N VAL A 144 -1.66 -5.19 5.27
CA VAL A 144 -2.22 -6.51 5.66
C VAL A 144 -2.66 -7.36 4.46
N ARG A 145 -3.08 -6.72 3.37
CA ARG A 145 -3.43 -7.39 2.12
C ARG A 145 -2.19 -7.77 1.32
N ASP A 146 -1.21 -6.88 1.30
CA ASP A 146 0.06 -7.06 0.58
C ASP A 146 0.87 -8.19 1.23
N GLU A 147 0.93 -8.26 2.57
CA GLU A 147 1.54 -9.38 3.32
C GLU A 147 0.95 -10.74 2.91
N ALA A 148 -0.38 -10.84 2.80
CA ALA A 148 -1.03 -12.07 2.35
C ALA A 148 -0.73 -12.38 0.87
N GLU A 149 -0.75 -11.37 -0.01
CA GLU A 149 -0.38 -11.54 -1.42
C GLU A 149 1.11 -11.93 -1.59
N ASP A 150 2.00 -11.38 -0.78
CA ASP A 150 3.43 -11.66 -0.77
C ASP A 150 3.70 -13.08 -0.30
N VAL A 151 3.11 -13.51 0.81
CA VAL A 151 3.23 -14.90 1.29
C VAL A 151 2.80 -15.90 0.21
N LEU A 152 1.68 -15.65 -0.49
CA LEU A 152 1.25 -16.52 -1.61
C LEU A 152 2.30 -16.57 -2.73
N ARG A 153 2.87 -15.42 -3.12
CA ARG A 153 3.89 -15.35 -4.17
C ARG A 153 5.22 -15.98 -3.73
N LEU A 154 5.61 -15.84 -2.46
CA LEU A 154 6.78 -16.49 -1.90
C LEU A 154 6.61 -18.01 -1.87
N VAL A 155 5.45 -18.50 -1.43
CA VAL A 155 5.11 -19.93 -1.47
C VAL A 155 5.21 -20.45 -2.91
N GLN A 156 4.66 -19.73 -3.88
CA GLN A 156 4.79 -20.11 -5.29
C GLN A 156 6.25 -20.12 -5.75
N LEU A 157 7.06 -19.13 -5.33
CA LEU A 157 8.49 -19.09 -5.67
C LEU A 157 9.26 -20.26 -5.06
N TYR A 158 8.95 -20.69 -3.83
CA TYR A 158 9.51 -21.90 -3.22
C TYR A 158 9.24 -23.13 -4.07
N ARG A 159 7.97 -23.31 -4.47
CA ARG A 159 7.52 -24.46 -5.27
C ARG A 159 8.19 -24.46 -6.65
N ASP A 160 8.22 -23.31 -7.34
CA ASP A 160 8.83 -23.17 -8.66
C ASP A 160 10.34 -23.45 -8.65
N GLN A 161 11.04 -22.89 -7.65
CA GLN A 161 12.49 -23.01 -7.53
C GLN A 161 12.95 -24.28 -6.82
N LYS A 162 12.01 -25.09 -6.31
CA LYS A 162 12.27 -26.31 -5.54
C LYS A 162 13.27 -26.07 -4.41
N ILE A 163 13.10 -24.94 -3.71
CA ILE A 163 14.01 -24.54 -2.63
C ILE A 163 13.76 -25.49 -1.45
N SER A 164 14.82 -26.16 -1.02
CA SER A 164 14.80 -27.03 0.16
C SER A 164 15.37 -26.28 1.37
N SER A 165 14.63 -26.30 2.48
CA SER A 165 15.10 -25.82 3.78
C SER A 165 14.63 -26.78 4.88
N PRO A 166 15.40 -27.00 5.96
CA PRO A 166 14.95 -27.79 7.11
C PRO A 166 13.70 -27.23 7.78
N GLU A 167 13.52 -25.91 7.73
CA GLU A 167 12.40 -25.20 8.38
C GLU A 167 11.19 -25.02 7.45
N ILE A 168 11.40 -25.03 6.13
CA ILE A 168 10.34 -24.84 5.14
C ILE A 168 9.98 -26.18 4.51
N THR A 169 8.97 -26.83 5.08
CA THR A 169 8.40 -28.09 4.57
C THR A 169 7.20 -27.83 3.66
N ASP A 170 6.77 -28.82 2.88
CA ASP A 170 5.53 -28.72 2.09
C ASP A 170 4.33 -28.38 2.99
N ALA A 171 4.25 -28.98 4.18
CA ALA A 171 3.21 -28.66 5.16
C ALA A 171 3.25 -27.20 5.63
N PHE A 172 4.45 -26.63 5.82
CA PHE A 172 4.61 -25.20 6.15
C PHE A 172 4.10 -24.32 5.01
N LEU A 173 4.42 -24.67 3.76
CA LEU A 173 4.01 -23.91 2.58
C LEU A 173 2.49 -23.97 2.39
N ASP A 174 1.89 -25.16 2.53
CA ASP A 174 0.44 -25.37 2.42
C ASP A 174 -0.33 -24.61 3.52
N GLU A 175 0.17 -24.63 4.75
CA GLU A 175 -0.39 -23.86 5.85
C GLU A 175 -0.29 -22.35 5.58
N SER A 176 0.88 -21.87 5.12
CA SER A 176 1.09 -20.45 4.81
C SER A 176 0.16 -19.97 3.70
N GLU A 177 -0.03 -20.76 2.64
CA GLU A 177 -0.97 -20.48 1.56
C GLU A 177 -2.42 -20.43 2.05
N THR A 178 -2.80 -21.38 2.93
CA THR A 178 -4.14 -21.44 3.51
C THR A 178 -4.44 -20.20 4.35
N LEU A 179 -3.53 -19.81 5.25
CA LEU A 179 -3.68 -18.64 6.12
C LEU A 179 -3.72 -17.34 5.32
N ALA A 180 -2.88 -17.20 4.29
CA ALA A 180 -2.89 -16.04 3.42
C ALA A 180 -4.20 -15.91 2.64
N THR A 181 -4.71 -17.03 2.12
CA THR A 181 -6.01 -17.09 1.43
C THR A 181 -7.16 -16.75 2.37
N GLU A 182 -7.12 -17.23 3.61
CA GLU A 182 -8.09 -16.88 4.65
C GLU A 182 -8.10 -15.37 4.90
N GLN A 183 -6.93 -14.75 5.10
CA GLN A 183 -6.81 -13.32 5.32
C GLN A 183 -7.38 -12.51 4.13
N LEU A 184 -7.06 -12.88 2.89
CA LEU A 184 -7.62 -12.23 1.70
C LEU A 184 -9.15 -12.38 1.63
N THR A 185 -9.68 -13.54 2.02
CA THR A 185 -11.12 -13.79 2.06
C THR A 185 -11.81 -12.89 3.08
N LEU A 186 -11.29 -12.81 4.31
CA LEU A 186 -11.80 -11.92 5.36
C LEU A 186 -11.79 -10.45 4.92
N LEU A 187 -10.74 -10.01 4.24
CA LEU A 187 -10.63 -8.65 3.71
C LEU A 187 -11.60 -8.39 2.55
N SER A 188 -11.91 -9.40 1.72
CA SER A 188 -12.84 -9.27 0.58
C SER A 188 -14.32 -9.23 0.96
N HIS A 189 -14.71 -9.91 2.05
CA HIS A 189 -16.11 -9.95 2.50
C HIS A 189 -16.66 -8.61 2.99
N GLN A 190 -15.82 -7.58 3.08
CA GLN A 190 -16.22 -6.22 3.38
C GLN A 190 -16.61 -5.38 2.19
N ASP A 191 -16.31 -5.80 0.96
CA ASP A 191 -16.65 -5.03 -0.24
C ASP A 191 -18.14 -5.18 -0.59
N VAL A 192 -19.03 -5.05 0.39
CA VAL A 192 -20.47 -5.00 0.16
C VAL A 192 -20.78 -3.70 -0.59
N ASP A 193 -21.34 -3.84 -1.78
CA ASP A 193 -21.44 -2.82 -2.82
C ASP A 193 -22.37 -1.62 -2.52
N GLN A 194 -22.81 -1.45 -1.26
CA GLN A 194 -23.71 -0.39 -0.86
C GLN A 194 -22.97 0.95 -0.73
N SER A 195 -23.34 1.90 -1.59
CA SER A 195 -22.85 3.27 -1.51
C SER A 195 -23.12 3.89 -0.14
N GLY A 196 -22.12 4.51 0.45
CA GLY A 196 -22.18 5.13 1.78
C GLY A 196 -22.09 4.16 2.95
N SER A 197 -21.89 2.85 2.72
CA SER A 197 -21.54 1.92 3.79
C SER A 197 -20.15 2.24 4.37
N PRO A 198 -19.84 1.82 5.62
CA PRO A 198 -18.50 2.01 6.19
C PRO A 198 -17.37 1.49 5.29
N ALA A 199 -17.59 0.37 4.61
CA ALA A 199 -16.63 -0.18 3.64
C ALA A 199 -16.48 0.70 2.38
N ASP A 200 -17.57 1.21 1.82
CA ASP A 200 -17.53 2.15 0.68
C ASP A 200 -16.82 3.46 1.07
N ILE A 201 -17.11 4.00 2.26
CA ILE A 201 -16.44 5.20 2.80
C ILE A 201 -14.94 4.94 2.99
N ARG A 202 -14.56 3.76 3.52
CA ARG A 202 -13.15 3.35 3.63
C ARG A 202 -12.45 3.32 2.28
N ARG A 203 -13.07 2.73 1.25
CA ARG A 203 -12.53 2.68 -0.12
C ARG A 203 -12.37 4.08 -0.73
N ARG A 204 -13.36 4.94 -0.55
CA ARG A 204 -13.32 6.35 -1.00
C ARG A 204 -12.21 7.12 -0.30
N ALA A 205 -12.11 7.01 1.03
CA ALA A 205 -11.06 7.67 1.81
C ALA A 205 -9.65 7.20 1.40
N PHE A 206 -9.48 5.89 1.18
CA PHE A 206 -8.23 5.35 0.66
C PHE A 206 -7.90 5.90 -0.73
N THR A 207 -8.89 5.92 -1.62
CA THR A 207 -8.73 6.42 -3.00
C THR A 207 -8.35 7.89 -3.03
N GLU A 208 -9.01 8.72 -2.22
CA GLU A 208 -8.69 10.14 -2.09
C GLU A 208 -7.26 10.35 -1.59
N TRP A 209 -6.88 9.66 -0.51
CA TRP A 209 -5.50 9.71 -0.01
C TRP A 209 -4.50 9.26 -1.08
N PHE A 210 -4.75 8.12 -1.72
CA PHE A 210 -3.86 7.52 -2.70
C PHE A 210 -3.62 8.44 -3.91
N ASN A 211 -4.68 9.08 -4.42
CA ASN A 211 -4.59 9.99 -5.55
C ASN A 211 -3.76 11.24 -5.20
N ASN A 212 -4.02 11.86 -4.04
CA ASN A 212 -3.25 13.01 -3.57
C ASN A 212 -1.78 12.61 -3.29
N TYR A 213 -1.56 11.42 -2.72
CA TYR A 213 -0.23 10.92 -2.39
C TYR A 213 0.63 10.78 -3.64
N ASN A 214 0.13 10.09 -4.65
CA ASN A 214 0.92 9.88 -5.87
C ASN A 214 1.13 11.17 -6.65
N LEU A 215 0.14 12.06 -6.71
CA LEU A 215 0.34 13.37 -7.35
C LEU A 215 1.51 14.12 -6.74
N VAL A 216 1.59 14.17 -5.41
CA VAL A 216 2.67 14.84 -4.68
C VAL A 216 3.98 14.08 -4.80
N ALA A 217 3.98 12.76 -4.62
CA ALA A 217 5.16 11.91 -4.70
C ALA A 217 5.82 11.97 -6.10
N ASP A 218 5.03 11.90 -7.17
CA ASP A 218 5.54 11.96 -8.54
C ASP A 218 6.14 13.33 -8.85
N ALA A 219 5.47 14.40 -8.42
CA ALA A 219 6.00 15.77 -8.54
C ALA A 219 7.31 15.96 -7.76
N ALA A 220 7.37 15.44 -6.54
CA ALA A 220 8.56 15.53 -5.68
C ALA A 220 9.74 14.72 -6.23
N ARG A 221 9.49 13.49 -6.73
CA ARG A 221 10.51 12.67 -7.43
C ARG A 221 11.03 13.37 -8.68
N TYR A 222 10.14 13.98 -9.47
CA TYR A 222 10.53 14.73 -10.64
C TYR A 222 11.43 15.93 -10.29
N ALA A 223 11.04 16.69 -9.25
CA ALA A 223 11.85 17.80 -8.75
C ALA A 223 13.23 17.35 -8.24
N ALA A 224 13.29 16.25 -7.50
CA ALA A 224 14.55 15.67 -7.00
C ALA A 224 15.45 15.17 -8.14
N LYS A 225 14.87 14.55 -9.20
CA LYS A 225 15.62 14.10 -10.37
C LYS A 225 16.33 15.25 -11.11
N ILE A 226 15.71 16.42 -11.16
CA ILE A 226 16.30 17.62 -11.79
C ILE A 226 17.35 18.27 -10.87
N HIS A 227 17.34 17.95 -9.58
CA HIS A 227 18.26 18.48 -8.58
C HIS A 227 18.90 17.36 -7.74
N PRO A 228 19.77 16.54 -8.34
CA PRO A 228 20.34 15.34 -7.71
C PRO A 228 21.18 15.62 -6.46
N ALA A 229 21.54 16.88 -6.20
CA ALA A 229 22.23 17.29 -4.98
C ALA A 229 21.39 17.14 -3.70
N LEU A 230 20.08 16.89 -3.82
CA LEU A 230 19.18 16.85 -2.67
C LEU A 230 19.14 15.49 -1.94
N ASP A 231 19.67 14.40 -2.50
CA ASP A 231 19.73 13.05 -1.89
C ASP A 231 18.47 12.64 -1.06
N ILE A 232 17.29 12.91 -1.62
CA ILE A 232 16.00 12.52 -1.02
C ILE A 232 15.39 11.39 -1.84
N GLN A 233 14.91 10.35 -1.15
CA GLN A 233 14.13 9.27 -1.74
C GLN A 233 12.68 9.38 -1.29
N PHE A 234 11.76 9.06 -2.20
CA PHE A 234 10.32 9.11 -1.94
C PHE A 234 9.71 7.72 -2.14
N SER A 235 9.22 7.12 -1.07
CA SER A 235 8.49 5.87 -1.12
C SER A 235 7.27 5.95 -2.06
N GLY A 236 6.94 4.86 -2.74
CA GLY A 236 5.67 4.73 -3.45
C GLY A 236 4.55 4.34 -2.50
N ALA A 237 3.32 4.81 -2.77
CA ALA A 237 2.14 4.30 -2.06
C ALA A 237 1.90 2.82 -2.35
N TYR A 238 2.27 2.37 -3.55
CA TYR A 238 2.63 1.00 -3.81
C TYR A 238 4.13 0.99 -4.09
N ALA A 239 4.85 -0.06 -3.68
CA ALA A 239 6.05 -0.39 -4.43
C ALA A 239 5.60 -0.49 -5.88
N GLU A 240 6.13 0.35 -6.78
CA GLU A 240 5.78 0.28 -8.19
C GLU A 240 6.09 -1.16 -8.64
N ARG A 241 5.05 -1.98 -8.74
CA ARG A 241 5.11 -3.30 -9.34
C ARG A 241 5.52 -3.01 -10.77
N ASN A 242 6.83 -3.07 -11.05
CA ASN A 242 7.37 -2.79 -12.37
C ASN A 242 6.52 -3.56 -13.37
N LYS A 243 5.75 -2.83 -14.20
CA LYS A 243 5.24 -3.44 -15.42
C LYS A 243 6.50 -3.94 -16.14
N PRO A 244 6.59 -5.23 -16.52
CA PRO A 244 7.72 -5.71 -17.29
C PRO A 244 7.90 -4.76 -18.46
N SER A 245 9.06 -4.10 -18.53
CA SER A 245 9.35 -3.12 -19.56
C SER A 245 9.11 -3.82 -20.89
N THR A 246 8.09 -3.37 -21.63
CA THR A 246 7.81 -3.86 -22.99
C THR A 246 8.83 -3.26 -23.95
N THR A 247 10.11 -3.48 -23.66
CA THR A 247 11.27 -2.94 -24.38
C THR A 247 12.26 -4.07 -24.62
N ALA A 248 11.75 -5.18 -25.15
CA ALA A 248 12.55 -6.25 -25.73
C ALA A 248 11.73 -6.99 -26.81
N SER A 249 11.27 -6.26 -27.83
CA SER A 249 10.90 -6.89 -29.12
C SER A 249 10.72 -5.81 -30.19
N SER A 250 11.83 -5.28 -30.71
CA SER A 250 11.85 -4.51 -31.97
C SER A 250 13.30 -4.29 -32.45
N LEU A 251 14.14 -5.31 -32.34
CA LEU A 251 15.48 -5.30 -32.93
C LEU A 251 15.90 -6.73 -33.37
N GLU A 252 14.98 -7.49 -33.96
CA GLU A 252 15.31 -8.66 -34.79
C GLU A 252 14.31 -8.78 -35.96
N GLN A 253 14.15 -7.70 -36.72
CA GLN A 253 13.66 -7.79 -38.10
C GLN A 253 14.37 -6.71 -38.93
N ASN A 254 15.56 -7.07 -39.40
CA ASN A 254 16.11 -6.64 -40.67
C ASN A 254 17.12 -7.71 -41.09
N GLN A 255 16.57 -8.72 -41.76
CA GLN A 255 17.24 -9.37 -42.88
C GLN A 255 17.30 -8.38 -44.04
#